data_AF-A0A4Y2GLM7-F1
#
_entry.id   AF-A0A4Y2GLM7-F1
#
_cell.length_a   1.000
_cell.length_b   1.000
_cell.length_c   1.000
_cell.angle_alpha   90.00
_cell.angle_beta   90.00
_cell.angle_gamma   90.00
#
_symmetry.space_group_name_H-M   'P 1'
#
loop_
_entity.id
_entity.type
_entity.pdbx_description
1 polymer ?
#
loop_
_entity_poly.entity_id
_entity_poly.type
_entity_poly.pdbx_seq_one_letter_code
_entity_poly.pdbx_strand_id
1 'polypeptide(L)'
;MDEEAVERWINEDSTLECCEVLSDADIVSRVTCVSEETRNFGECPESDEENLVTHQKLSDGDALVHTEALLNYLDQEDESTPAEKMLLRNLRNIIRRKVNEKQKQTSIISFFRKQ
;
A
#
# COMPACT_ATOMS: atom_id res chain seq x y z
N MET A 1 15.17 -34.30 -0.41
CA MET A 1 14.80 -33.10 0.34
C MET A 1 15.85 -32.95 1.41
N ASP A 2 16.52 -31.80 1.48
CA ASP A 2 17.59 -31.59 2.45
C ASP A 2 16.97 -31.15 3.77
N GLU A 3 16.92 -32.08 4.71
CA GLU A 3 16.27 -31.90 6.03
C GLU A 3 16.96 -30.79 6.83
N GLU A 4 18.29 -30.64 6.66
CA GLU A 4 19.09 -29.60 7.30
C GLU A 4 18.75 -28.19 6.77
N ALA A 5 18.43 -28.06 5.48
CA ALA A 5 17.99 -26.79 4.88
C ALA A 5 16.61 -26.36 5.39
N VAL A 6 15.72 -27.33 5.63
CA VAL A 6 14.37 -27.05 6.16
C VAL A 6 14.45 -26.64 7.63
N GLU A 7 15.27 -27.33 8.43
CA GLU A 7 15.52 -26.93 9.81
C GLU A 7 16.13 -25.53 9.90
N ARG A 8 17.08 -25.20 9.02
CA ARG A 8 17.65 -23.85 8.97
C ARG A 8 16.62 -22.78 8.63
N TRP A 9 15.75 -23.02 7.65
CA TRP A 9 14.71 -22.06 7.27
C TRP A 9 13.67 -21.85 8.36
N ILE A 10 13.33 -22.90 9.12
CA ILE A 10 12.37 -22.81 10.25
C ILE A 10 12.98 -22.08 11.45
N ASN A 11 14.29 -22.24 11.69
CA ASN A 11 14.97 -21.67 12.85
C ASN A 11 15.67 -20.33 12.58
N GLU A 12 15.58 -19.79 11.37
CA GLU A 12 16.23 -18.53 10.96
C GLU A 12 15.73 -17.37 11.83
N ASP A 13 14.40 -17.27 12.01
CA ASP A 13 13.75 -16.24 12.81
C ASP A 13 13.99 -16.41 14.32
N SER A 14 14.31 -17.62 14.79
CA SER A 14 14.60 -17.89 16.21
C SER A 14 15.89 -17.24 16.71
N THR A 15 16.79 -16.86 15.80
CA THR A 15 18.05 -16.18 16.13
C THR A 15 17.96 -14.65 16.08
N LEU A 16 16.84 -14.11 15.62
CA LEU A 16 16.64 -12.67 15.50
C LEU A 16 16.20 -12.08 16.85
N GLU A 17 16.99 -11.13 17.37
CA GLU A 17 16.74 -10.44 18.65
C GLU A 17 15.42 -9.62 18.67
N CYS A 18 14.78 -9.46 17.50
CA CYS A 18 13.50 -8.74 17.33
C CYS A 18 12.25 -9.65 17.34
N CYS A 19 12.42 -10.97 17.39
CA CYS A 19 11.30 -11.92 17.33
C CYS A 19 10.90 -12.39 18.73
N GLU A 20 9.78 -11.88 19.25
CA GLU A 20 9.18 -12.38 20.49
C GLU A 20 8.36 -13.64 20.21
N VAL A 21 8.66 -14.74 20.89
CA VAL A 21 7.86 -15.97 20.83
C VAL A 21 6.65 -15.81 21.75
N LEU A 22 5.46 -15.74 21.16
CA LEU A 22 4.20 -15.59 21.89
C LEU A 22 3.58 -16.94 22.23
N SER A 23 2.96 -17.06 23.40
CA SER A 23 2.11 -18.21 23.71
C SER A 23 0.74 -18.07 23.05
N ASP A 24 0.03 -19.19 22.89
CA ASP A 24 -1.34 -19.20 22.37
C ASP A 24 -2.27 -18.24 23.14
N ALA A 25 -2.07 -18.13 24.46
CA ALA A 25 -2.83 -17.20 25.30
C ALA A 25 -2.50 -15.73 24.99
N ASP A 26 -1.24 -15.41 24.72
CA ASP A 26 -0.79 -14.07 24.35
C ASP A 26 -1.32 -13.67 22.96
N ILE A 27 -1.36 -14.61 22.01
CA ILE A 27 -1.93 -14.39 20.68
C ILE A 27 -3.43 -14.11 20.80
N VAL A 28 -4.17 -14.96 21.51
CA VAL A 28 -5.62 -14.79 21.71
C VAL A 28 -5.91 -13.47 22.42
N SER A 29 -5.11 -13.10 23.43
CA SER A 29 -5.23 -11.82 24.14
C SER A 29 -4.97 -10.64 23.21
N ARG A 30 -3.93 -10.66 22.37
CA ARG A 30 -3.66 -9.58 21.40
C ARG A 30 -4.80 -9.45 20.38
N VAL A 31 -5.32 -10.57 19.87
CA VAL A 31 -6.44 -10.58 18.91
C VAL A 31 -7.73 -10.07 19.54
N THR A 32 -7.97 -10.32 20.83
CA THR A 32 -9.17 -9.84 21.55
C THR A 32 -9.02 -8.41 22.07
N CYS A 33 -7.83 -7.96 22.48
CA CYS A 33 -7.55 -6.59 22.94
C CYS A 33 -7.59 -5.54 21.82
N VAL A 34 -7.42 -5.92 20.55
CA VAL A 34 -7.55 -5.01 19.40
C VAL A 34 -8.97 -4.42 19.28
N SER A 35 -9.96 -4.95 20.02
CA SER A 35 -11.30 -4.36 20.09
C SER A 35 -11.48 -3.27 21.16
N GLU A 36 -10.60 -3.13 22.17
CA GLU A 36 -10.83 -2.18 23.27
C GLU A 36 -9.68 -1.21 23.58
N GLU A 37 -8.46 -1.38 23.06
CA GLU A 37 -7.36 -0.42 23.29
C GLU A 37 -6.58 -0.10 22.01
N THR A 38 -6.87 1.05 21.41
CA THR A 38 -6.02 1.73 20.42
C THR A 38 -4.76 2.30 21.09
N ARG A 39 -3.90 1.46 21.68
CA ARG A 39 -2.54 1.85 22.11
C ARG A 39 -1.79 0.62 22.66
N ASN A 40 -0.54 0.42 22.26
CA ASN A 40 0.36 -0.69 22.62
C ASN A 40 0.37 -1.89 21.66
N PHE A 41 0.68 -1.63 20.39
CA PHE A 41 1.73 -2.44 19.78
C PHE A 41 3.05 -1.81 20.21
N GLY A 42 3.96 -2.63 20.76
CA GLY A 42 5.28 -2.19 21.18
C GLY A 42 5.94 -1.35 20.09
N GLU A 43 6.52 -0.24 20.54
CA GLU A 43 7.29 0.71 19.76
C GLU A 43 8.29 -0.06 18.89
N CYS A 44 8.00 -0.13 17.59
CA CYS A 44 9.00 -0.48 16.60
C CYS A 44 10.14 0.53 16.81
N PRO A 45 11.40 0.11 17.02
CA PRO A 45 12.48 1.07 17.18
C PRO A 45 12.46 1.94 15.93
N GLU A 46 12.30 3.23 16.19
CA GLU A 46 12.27 4.33 15.24
C GLU A 46 13.37 4.11 14.19
N SER A 47 12.97 3.53 13.05
CA SER A 47 13.81 3.41 11.88
C SER A 47 13.98 4.83 11.36
N ASP A 48 15.05 5.48 11.82
CA ASP A 48 15.62 6.75 11.37
C ASP A 48 14.62 7.63 10.59
N GLU A 49 13.90 8.41 11.39
CA GLU A 49 13.00 9.46 10.99
C GLU A 49 13.73 10.54 10.15
N GLU A 50 13.88 10.31 8.85
CA GLU A 50 14.02 11.39 7.88
C GLU A 50 13.27 11.10 6.56
N ASN A 51 12.01 10.70 6.70
CA ASN A 51 10.99 11.21 5.79
C ASN A 51 9.67 11.18 6.55
N LEU A 52 9.48 12.20 7.38
CA LEU A 52 8.20 12.54 7.96
C LEU A 52 7.21 12.75 6.80
N VAL A 53 6.62 11.66 6.31
CA VAL A 53 5.43 11.68 5.48
C VAL A 53 4.35 12.20 6.40
N THR A 54 4.26 13.52 6.50
CA THR A 54 3.04 14.18 6.93
C THR A 54 1.94 13.54 6.09
N HIS A 55 1.01 12.84 6.73
CA HIS A 55 -0.15 12.23 6.07
C HIS A 55 -1.09 13.36 5.56
N GLN A 56 -0.59 14.19 4.66
CA GLN A 56 -1.36 15.20 3.99
C GLN A 56 -2.26 14.46 3.02
N LYS A 57 -3.56 14.46 3.31
CA LYS A 57 -4.56 13.85 2.45
C LYS A 57 -4.59 14.64 1.15
N LEU A 58 -3.89 14.12 0.14
CA LEU A 58 -3.91 14.67 -1.21
C LEU A 58 -5.35 14.63 -1.74
N SER A 59 -5.77 15.71 -2.39
CA SER A 59 -6.99 15.71 -3.17
C SER A 59 -6.91 14.65 -4.26
N ASP A 60 -8.04 14.02 -4.59
CA ASP A 60 -8.11 13.06 -5.71
C ASP A 60 -7.59 13.67 -7.02
N GLY A 61 -7.77 14.98 -7.19
CA GLY A 61 -7.24 15.72 -8.34
C GLY A 61 -5.72 15.84 -8.34
N ASP A 62 -5.14 16.19 -7.19
CA ASP A 62 -3.68 16.35 -7.04
C ASP A 62 -2.98 15.00 -7.21
N ALA A 63 -3.53 13.94 -6.61
CA ALA A 63 -3.04 12.58 -6.79
C ALA A 63 -3.05 12.14 -8.27
N LEU A 64 -4.09 12.54 -9.03
CA LEU A 64 -4.16 12.24 -10.46
C LEU A 64 -3.09 12.99 -11.26
N VAL A 65 -2.81 14.25 -10.93
CA VAL A 65 -1.73 15.03 -11.57
C VAL A 65 -0.37 14.38 -11.33
N HIS A 66 -0.08 13.99 -10.08
CA HIS A 66 1.16 13.29 -9.73
C HIS A 66 1.28 11.94 -10.46
N THR A 67 0.17 11.20 -10.57
CA THR A 67 0.14 9.92 -11.30
C THR A 67 0.44 10.12 -12.79
N GLU A 68 -0.15 11.14 -13.42
CA GLU A 68 0.09 11.43 -14.84
C GLU A 68 1.55 11.86 -15.10
N ALA A 69 2.14 12.64 -14.19
CA ALA A 69 3.55 12.99 -14.25
C ALA A 69 4.47 11.76 -14.16
N LEU A 70 4.18 10.83 -13.24
CA LEU A 70 4.90 9.56 -13.12
C LEU A 70 4.79 8.71 -14.39
N LEU A 71 3.58 8.57 -14.94
CA LEU A 71 3.37 7.82 -16.19
C LEU A 71 4.15 8.44 -17.36
N ASN A 72 4.23 9.77 -17.43
CA ASN A 72 5.04 10.46 -18.45
C ASN A 72 6.53 10.22 -18.28
N TYR A 73 7.02 10.18 -17.04
CA TYR A 73 8.42 9.87 -16.75
C TYR A 73 8.77 8.44 -17.23
N LEU A 74 7.93 7.46 -16.87
CA LEU A 74 8.16 6.05 -17.24
C LEU A 74 8.04 5.81 -18.74
N ASP A 75 7.15 6.50 -19.45
CA ASP A 75 6.97 6.34 -20.90
C ASP A 75 8.17 6.88 -21.72
N GLN A 76 8.88 7.87 -21.15
CA GLN A 76 10.10 8.47 -21.69
C GLN A 76 11.36 7.64 -21.46
N GLU A 77 11.31 6.62 -20.60
CA GLU A 77 12.46 5.77 -20.33
C GLU A 77 12.90 5.05 -21.62
N ASP A 78 14.18 5.24 -21.98
CA ASP A 78 14.74 4.75 -23.25
C ASP A 78 14.99 3.24 -23.21
N GLU A 79 15.22 2.68 -22.03
CA GLU A 79 15.43 1.24 -21.81
C GLU A 79 14.12 0.42 -21.81
N SER A 80 12.96 1.08 -21.82
CA SER A 80 11.67 0.40 -21.77
C SER A 80 11.37 -0.41 -23.03
N THR A 81 11.01 -1.66 -22.85
CA THR A 81 10.55 -2.56 -23.91
C THR A 81 9.20 -2.10 -24.50
N PRO A 82 8.88 -2.49 -25.75
CA PRO A 82 7.58 -2.16 -26.34
C PRO A 82 6.38 -2.69 -25.52
N ALA A 83 6.54 -3.82 -24.84
CA ALA A 83 5.50 -4.41 -23.99
C ALA A 83 5.22 -3.54 -22.76
N GLU A 84 6.25 -2.99 -22.12
CA GLU A 84 6.11 -2.08 -20.99
C GLU A 84 5.42 -0.78 -21.40
N LYS A 85 5.77 -0.19 -22.56
CA LYS A 85 5.06 1.00 -23.08
C LYS A 85 3.59 0.72 -23.38
N MET A 86 3.27 -0.47 -23.88
CA MET A 86 1.87 -0.90 -24.05
C MET A 86 1.14 -1.04 -22.71
N LEU A 87 1.80 -1.57 -21.68
CA LEU A 87 1.24 -1.68 -20.33
C LEU A 87 0.96 -0.30 -19.73
N LEU A 88 1.90 0.64 -19.82
CA LEU A 88 1.73 2.04 -19.37
C LEU A 88 0.54 2.70 -20.07
N ARG A 89 0.42 2.53 -21.38
CA ARG A 89 -0.73 3.03 -22.15
C ARG A 89 -2.05 2.41 -21.69
N ASN A 90 -2.08 1.11 -21.38
CA ASN A 90 -3.25 0.43 -20.85
C ASN A 90 -3.64 0.98 -19.46
N LEU A 91 -2.67 1.11 -18.56
CA LEU A 91 -2.87 1.68 -17.23
C LEU A 91 -3.46 3.10 -17.30
N ARG A 92 -2.89 3.95 -18.16
CA ARG A 92 -3.40 5.31 -18.42
C ARG A 92 -4.87 5.29 -18.88
N ASN A 93 -5.24 4.35 -19.74
CA ASN A 93 -6.63 4.20 -20.21
C ASN A 93 -7.58 3.74 -19.09
N ILE A 94 -7.15 2.79 -18.25
CA ILE A 94 -7.94 2.30 -17.10
C ILE A 94 -8.21 3.45 -16.12
N ILE A 95 -7.17 4.23 -15.78
CA ILE A 95 -7.28 5.39 -14.88
C ILE A 95 -8.28 6.40 -15.44
N ARG A 96 -8.11 6.79 -16.71
CA ARG A 96 -9.00 7.77 -17.37
C ARG A 96 -10.46 7.29 -17.39
N ARG A 97 -10.68 6.00 -17.65
CA ARG A 97 -12.02 5.41 -17.63
C ARG A 97 -12.66 5.53 -16.24
N LYS A 98 -11.93 5.15 -15.17
CA LYS A 98 -12.40 5.25 -13.79
C LYS A 98 -12.71 6.69 -13.38
N VAL A 99 -11.86 7.65 -13.74
CA VAL A 99 -12.08 9.08 -13.45
C VAL A 99 -13.39 9.56 -14.11
N ASN A 100 -13.59 9.21 -15.38
CA ASN A 100 -14.81 9.60 -16.11
C ASN A 100 -16.09 8.95 -15.53
N GLU A 101 -16.02 7.68 -15.12
CA GLU A 101 -17.13 6.99 -14.45
C GLU A 101 -17.50 7.68 -13.12
N LYS A 102 -16.52 8.00 -12.29
CA LYS A 102 -16.73 8.72 -11.03
C LYS A 102 -17.34 10.10 -11.27
N GLN A 103 -16.83 10.85 -12.26
CA GLN A 103 -17.36 12.17 -12.60
C GLN A 103 -18.83 12.12 -13.05
N LYS A 104 -19.21 11.11 -13.85
CA LYS A 104 -20.61 10.89 -14.25
C LYS A 104 -21.49 10.59 -13.05
N GLN A 105 -21.06 9.70 -12.15
CA GLN A 105 -21.80 9.39 -10.92
C GLN A 105 -22.00 10.64 -10.06
N THR A 106 -20.95 11.44 -9.84
CA THR A 106 -21.05 12.70 -9.09
C THR A 106 -22.03 13.68 -9.76
N SER A 107 -21.99 13.80 -11.09
CA SER A 107 -22.89 14.67 -11.84
C SER A 107 -24.35 14.26 -11.66
N ILE A 108 -24.66 12.96 -11.77
CA ILE A 108 -26.00 12.40 -11.57
C ILE A 108 -26.48 12.64 -10.13
N ILE A 109 -25.66 12.32 -9.11
CA ILE A 109 -26.02 12.53 -7.71
C ILE A 109 -26.29 14.01 -7.42
N SER A 110 -25.48 14.91 -7.98
CA SER A 110 -25.66 16.35 -7.79
C SER A 110 -26.95 16.89 -8.39
N PHE A 111 -27.43 16.29 -9.49
CA PHE A 111 -28.70 16.64 -10.11
C PHE A 111 -29.89 16.31 -9.20
N PHE A 112 -29.90 15.11 -8.61
CA PHE A 112 -30.97 14.69 -7.70
C PHE A 112 -30.97 15.40 -6.35
N ARG A 113 -29.83 15.94 -5.91
CA ARG A 113 -29.73 16.70 -4.65
C ARG A 113 -30.27 18.14 -4.77
N LYS A 114 -30.49 18.66 -5.99
CA LYS A 114 -30.96 20.03 -6.23
C LYS A 114 -32.49 20.17 -6.29
N GLN A 115 -33.23 19.07 -6.12
CA GLN A 115 -34.70 19.04 -6.12
C GLN A 115 -35.21 18.87 -4.68
#